data_AF-A0A7K2VS40-F1
#
_entry.id   AF-A0A7K2VS40-F1
#
_cell.length_a   1.000
_cell.length_b   1.000
_cell.length_c   1.000
_cell.angle_alpha   90.00
_cell.angle_beta   90.00
_cell.angle_gamma   90.00
#
_symmetry.space_group_name_H-M   'P 1'
#
loop_
_entity.id
_entity.type
_entity.pdbx_description
1 polymer ?
#
loop_
_entity_poly.entity_id
_entity_poly.type
_entity_poly.pdbx_seq_one_letter_code
_entity_poly.pdbx_strand_id
1 'polypeptide(L)'
;MGKPDTRRLDREIQTATHKLEAVRNREMWPLDGRERRAVLGAAVSGSYRVTRGRSTSRAEQRLDTAWQSAETRLIAEISAMQLERAQIVRENAKVKAAKKSTGWF
;
A
#
# COMPACT_ATOMS: atom_id res chain seq x y z
N MET A 1 -20.17 -23.81 -11.85
CA MET A 1 -19.39 -22.56 -12.05
C MET A 1 -18.36 -22.47 -10.94
N GLY A 2 -17.08 -22.42 -11.29
CA GLY A 2 -16.03 -22.12 -10.31
C GLY A 2 -16.22 -20.71 -9.76
N LYS A 3 -15.89 -20.51 -8.48
CA LYS A 3 -15.82 -19.17 -7.90
C LYS A 3 -14.79 -18.34 -8.71
N PRO A 4 -14.97 -17.02 -8.87
CA PRO A 4 -13.95 -16.18 -9.47
C PRO A 4 -12.61 -16.43 -8.76
N ASP A 5 -11.53 -16.64 -9.52
CA ASP A 5 -10.22 -16.89 -8.92
C ASP A 5 -9.59 -15.58 -8.45
N THR A 6 -10.17 -15.02 -7.38
CA THR A 6 -9.66 -13.81 -6.70
C THR A 6 -8.67 -14.16 -5.61
N ARG A 7 -8.43 -15.45 -5.33
CA ARG A 7 -7.61 -15.89 -4.19
C ARG A 7 -6.18 -15.34 -4.26
N ARG A 8 -5.62 -15.21 -5.46
CA ARG A 8 -4.31 -14.59 -5.68
C ARG A 8 -4.34 -13.12 -5.27
N LEU A 9 -5.29 -12.34 -5.81
CA LEU A 9 -5.46 -10.92 -5.48
C LEU A 9 -5.76 -10.71 -3.99
N ASP A 10 -6.59 -11.55 -3.38
CA ASP A 10 -6.93 -11.46 -1.96
C ASP A 10 -5.67 -11.65 -1.08
N ARG A 11 -4.75 -12.58 -1.45
CA ARG A 11 -3.46 -12.76 -0.77
C ARG A 11 -2.51 -11.58 -0.96
N GLU A 12 -2.47 -11.03 -2.17
CA GLU A 12 -1.62 -9.86 -2.48
C GLU A 12 -2.12 -8.62 -1.74
N ILE A 13 -3.44 -8.39 -1.69
CA ILE A 13 -4.07 -7.34 -0.88
C ILE A 13 -3.72 -7.53 0.60
N GLN A 14 -3.86 -8.74 1.14
CA GLN A 14 -3.53 -9.02 2.55
C GLN A 14 -2.05 -8.75 2.87
N THR A 15 -1.15 -9.11 1.95
CA THR A 15 0.28 -8.86 2.12
C THR A 15 0.58 -7.36 2.07
N ALA A 16 -0.04 -6.61 1.17
CA ALA A 16 0.12 -5.17 1.05
C ALA A 16 -0.50 -4.42 2.25
N THR A 17 -1.64 -4.87 2.78
CA THR A 17 -2.22 -4.30 4.01
C THR A 17 -1.33 -4.53 5.22
N HIS A 18 -0.69 -5.70 5.34
CA HIS A 18 0.26 -5.96 6.42
C HIS A 18 1.50 -5.05 6.31
N LYS A 19 1.98 -4.79 5.09
CA LYS A 19 3.05 -3.79 4.85
C LYS A 19 2.60 -2.38 5.24
N LEU A 20 1.35 -2.01 4.95
CA LEU A 20 0.79 -0.71 5.32
C LEU A 20 0.71 -0.54 6.84
N GLU A 21 0.28 -1.57 7.57
CA GLU A 21 0.27 -1.58 9.03
C GLU A 21 1.69 -1.44 9.61
N ALA A 22 2.66 -2.16 9.04
CA ALA A 22 4.07 -2.02 9.42
C ALA A 22 4.60 -0.59 9.18
N VAL A 23 4.27 0.04 8.03
CA VAL A 23 4.63 1.45 7.76
C VAL A 23 4.01 2.40 8.81
N ARG A 24 2.74 2.17 9.19
CA ARG A 24 2.06 2.96 10.23
C ARG A 24 2.70 2.80 11.61
N ASN A 25 3.20 1.60 11.91
CA ASN A 25 3.97 1.31 13.12
C ASN A 25 5.43 1.81 13.05
N ARG A 26 5.80 2.57 12.01
CA ARG A 26 7.16 3.08 11.75
C ARG A 26 8.21 1.97 11.60
N GLU A 27 7.80 0.79 11.12
CA GLU A 27 8.72 -0.29 10.78
C GLU A 27 9.36 -0.06 9.41
N MET A 28 10.65 -0.39 9.28
CA MET A 28 11.45 -0.06 8.08
C MET A 28 11.51 -1.16 7.02
N TRP A 29 11.10 -2.39 7.33
CA TRP A 29 11.14 -3.51 6.38
C TRP A 29 10.18 -3.39 5.17
N PRO A 30 9.01 -2.72 5.22
CA PRO A 30 8.12 -2.58 4.07
C PRO A 30 8.50 -1.41 3.13
N LEU A 31 9.53 -0.64 3.48
CA LEU A 31 10.01 0.50 2.72
C LEU A 31 10.82 0.06 1.50
N ASP A 32 10.63 0.75 0.38
CA ASP A 32 11.49 0.61 -0.79
C ASP A 32 12.88 1.25 -0.53
N GLY A 33 13.88 0.91 -1.34
CA GLY A 33 15.24 1.44 -1.23
C GLY A 33 15.30 2.98 -1.29
N ARG A 34 14.42 3.64 -2.05
CA ARG A 34 14.34 5.11 -2.07
C ARG A 34 13.78 5.67 -0.75
N GLU A 35 12.70 5.09 -0.26
CA GLU A 35 12.03 5.50 0.99
C GLU A 35 12.94 5.28 2.19
N ARG A 36 13.61 4.12 2.24
CA ARG A 36 14.58 3.77 3.29
C ARG A 36 15.76 4.74 3.32
N ARG A 37 16.30 5.14 2.17
CA ARG A 37 17.35 6.17 2.09
C ARG A 37 16.86 7.54 2.58
N ALA A 38 15.62 7.90 2.27
CA ALA A 38 15.03 9.16 2.75
C ALA A 38 14.88 9.17 4.28
N VAL A 39 14.35 8.09 4.86
CA VAL A 39 14.23 7.92 6.32
C VAL A 39 15.60 7.94 7.00
N LEU A 40 16.56 7.14 6.51
CA LEU A 40 17.92 7.09 7.07
C LEU A 40 18.64 8.43 6.94
N GLY A 41 18.54 9.08 5.79
CA GLY A 41 19.14 10.39 5.56
C GLY A 41 18.57 11.46 6.48
N ALA A 42 17.26 11.44 6.71
CA ALA A 42 16.60 12.33 7.67
C ALA A 42 17.08 12.07 9.11
N ALA A 43 17.12 10.82 9.55
CA ALA A 43 17.59 10.43 10.87
C ALA A 43 19.04 10.88 11.12
N VAL A 44 19.96 10.58 10.20
CA VAL A 44 21.38 10.99 10.30
C VAL A 44 21.51 12.51 10.34
N SER A 45 20.77 13.22 9.48
CA SER A 45 20.79 14.69 9.44
C SER A 45 20.24 15.32 10.73
N GLY A 46 19.26 14.67 11.37
CA GLY A 46 18.71 15.06 12.67
C GLY A 46 19.76 14.89 13.77
N SER A 47 20.35 13.70 13.89
CA SER A 47 21.39 13.42 14.89
C SER A 47 22.58 14.37 14.77
N TYR A 48 23.05 14.62 13.55
CA TYR A 48 24.15 15.57 13.30
C TYR A 48 23.81 17.01 13.73
N ARG A 49 22.52 17.37 13.65
CA ARG A 49 22.07 18.70 14.02
C ARG A 49 21.88 18.85 15.53
N VAL A 50 21.42 17.79 16.21
CA VAL A 50 21.36 17.71 17.68
C VAL A 50 22.76 17.86 18.28
N THR A 51 23.76 17.16 17.77
CA THR A 51 25.14 17.27 18.28
C THR A 51 25.75 18.65 18.08
N ARG A 52 25.25 19.43 17.10
CA ARG A 52 25.62 20.83 16.87
C ARG A 52 24.72 21.85 17.60
N GLY A 53 23.79 21.41 18.45
CA GLY A 53 22.87 22.28 19.19
C GLY A 53 21.90 23.06 18.29
N ARG A 54 21.57 22.52 17.11
CA ARG A 54 20.70 23.17 16.11
C ARG A 54 19.33 22.46 16.04
N SER A 55 18.30 23.17 15.57
CA SER A 55 16.91 22.67 15.56
C SER A 55 16.65 21.53 14.56
N THR A 56 16.09 20.41 15.01
CA THR A 56 15.81 19.21 14.19
C THR A 56 14.56 19.32 13.30
N SER A 57 13.80 20.41 13.38
CA SER A 57 12.50 20.57 12.70
C SER A 57 12.50 20.17 11.22
N ARG A 58 13.51 20.57 10.44
CA ARG A 58 13.61 20.18 9.02
C ARG A 58 13.91 18.69 8.82
N ALA A 59 14.65 18.05 9.72
CA ALA A 59 14.94 16.63 9.65
C ALA A 59 13.70 15.80 10.03
N GLU A 60 12.97 16.22 11.06
CA GLU A 60 11.69 15.63 11.46
C GLU A 60 10.65 15.74 10.33
N GLN A 61 10.50 16.92 9.74
CA GLN A 61 9.57 17.10 8.63
C GLN A 61 9.92 16.24 7.41
N ARG A 62 11.21 16.05 7.11
CA ARG A 62 11.66 15.13 6.05
C ARG A 62 11.39 13.68 6.40
N LEU A 63 11.56 13.30 7.66
CA LEU A 63 11.25 11.97 8.15
C LEU A 63 9.75 11.70 7.97
N ASP A 64 8.87 12.59 8.44
CA ASP A 64 7.42 12.43 8.28
C ASP A 64 6.98 12.42 6.81
N THR A 65 7.58 13.26 5.96
CA THR A 65 7.31 13.24 4.52
C THR A 65 7.70 11.89 3.89
N ALA A 66 8.83 11.30 4.30
CA ALA A 66 9.27 10.00 3.80
C ALA A 66 8.31 8.88 4.21
N TRP A 67 7.79 8.91 5.45
CA TRP A 67 6.79 7.94 5.92
C TRP A 67 5.44 8.12 5.21
N GLN A 68 4.97 9.36 5.04
CA GLN A 68 3.75 9.65 4.28
C GLN A 68 3.83 9.22 2.82
N SER A 69 5.00 9.39 2.19
CA SER A 69 5.24 8.90 0.83
C SER A 69 5.07 7.38 0.74
N ALA A 70 5.61 6.63 1.71
CA ALA A 70 5.52 5.18 1.73
C ALA A 70 4.07 4.69 1.98
N GLU A 71 3.36 5.35 2.90
CA GLU A 71 1.94 5.06 3.14
C GLU A 71 1.10 5.33 1.89
N THR A 72 1.32 6.47 1.22
CA THR A 72 0.57 6.84 0.01
C THR A 72 0.79 5.83 -1.12
N ARG A 73 2.04 5.38 -1.33
CA ARG A 73 2.35 4.35 -2.33
C ARG A 73 1.61 3.04 -2.03
N LEU A 74 1.68 2.54 -0.79
CA LEU A 74 1.02 1.29 -0.41
C LEU A 74 -0.50 1.37 -0.52
N ILE A 75 -1.09 2.51 -0.16
CA ILE A 75 -2.53 2.75 -0.36
C ILE A 75 -2.88 2.70 -1.84
N ALA A 76 -2.10 3.35 -2.71
CA ALA A 76 -2.32 3.33 -4.15
C ALA A 76 -2.24 1.90 -4.73
N GLU A 77 -1.24 1.11 -4.31
CA GLU A 77 -1.10 -0.30 -4.70
C GLU A 77 -2.30 -1.14 -4.26
N ILE A 78 -2.75 -0.98 -3.01
CA ILE A 78 -3.92 -1.69 -2.48
C ILE A 78 -5.19 -1.31 -3.25
N SER A 79 -5.41 -0.02 -3.51
CA SER A 79 -6.56 0.46 -4.27
C SER A 79 -6.58 -0.09 -5.69
N ALA A 80 -5.43 -0.16 -6.36
CA ALA A 80 -5.33 -0.76 -7.70
C ALA A 80 -5.75 -2.24 -7.69
N MET A 81 -5.23 -3.04 -6.77
CA MET A 81 -5.61 -4.46 -6.65
C MET A 81 -7.10 -4.66 -6.29
N GLN A 82 -7.67 -3.78 -5.45
CA GLN A 82 -9.09 -3.82 -5.13
C GLN A 82 -9.99 -3.50 -6.33
N LEU A 83 -9.56 -2.58 -7.19
CA LEU A 83 -10.27 -2.27 -8.44
C LEU A 83 -10.26 -3.46 -9.40
N GLU A 84 -9.10 -4.12 -9.57
CA GLU A 84 -8.98 -5.34 -10.39
C GLU A 84 -9.91 -6.45 -9.88
N ARG A 85 -9.91 -6.68 -8.57
CA ARG A 85 -10.81 -7.64 -7.93
C ARG A 85 -12.27 -7.32 -8.21
N ALA A 86 -12.66 -6.05 -8.08
CA ALA A 86 -14.04 -5.62 -8.35
C ALA A 86 -14.42 -5.84 -9.82
N GLN A 87 -13.50 -5.63 -10.75
CA GLN A 87 -13.72 -5.89 -12.18
C GLN A 87 -13.99 -7.37 -12.44
N ILE A 88 -13.16 -8.27 -11.91
CA ILE A 88 -13.34 -9.73 -12.05
C ILE A 88 -14.71 -10.17 -11.52
N VAL A 89 -15.12 -9.65 -10.36
CA VAL A 89 -16.43 -9.96 -9.77
C VAL A 89 -17.58 -9.47 -10.65
N ARG A 90 -17.48 -8.25 -11.20
CA ARG A 90 -18.48 -7.66 -12.10
C ARG A 90 -18.62 -8.46 -13.40
N GLU A 91 -17.51 -8.86 -14.03
CA GLU A 91 -17.56 -9.67 -15.24
C GLU A 91 -18.22 -11.04 -15.01
N ASN A 92 -17.89 -11.70 -13.89
CA ASN A 92 -18.57 -12.94 -13.50
C ASN A 92 -20.07 -12.75 -13.23
N ALA A 93 -20.47 -11.61 -12.64
CA ALA A 93 -21.87 -11.29 -12.41
C ALA A 93 -22.62 -11.09 -13.74
N LYS A 94 -22.02 -10.41 -14.73
CA LYS A 94 -22.59 -10.26 -16.08
C LYS A 94 -22.80 -11.60 -16.76
N VAL A 95 -21.81 -12.50 -16.73
CA VAL A 95 -21.93 -13.85 -17.32
C VAL A 95 -23.05 -14.65 -16.64
N LYS A 96 -23.18 -14.55 -15.30
CA LYS A 96 -24.29 -15.18 -14.58
C LYS A 96 -25.65 -14.59 -14.98
N ALA A 97 -25.75 -13.28 -15.13
CA ALA A 97 -26.99 -12.61 -15.55
C ALA A 97 -27.38 -13.03 -16.98
N ALA A 98 -26.42 -13.07 -17.92
CA ALA A 98 -26.66 -13.51 -19.29
C ALA A 98 -27.15 -14.96 -19.38
N LYS A 99 -26.61 -15.86 -18.56
CA LYS A 99 -27.10 -17.26 -18.48
C LYS A 99 -28.49 -17.38 -17.86
N LYS A 100 -28.82 -16.52 -16.90
CA LYS A 100 -30.18 -16.46 -16.33
C LYS A 100 -31.20 -15.97 -17.35
N SER A 101 -30.84 -14.99 -18.20
CA SER A 101 -31.75 -14.51 -19.25
C SER A 101 -32.00 -15.51 -20.38
N THR A 102 -31.14 -16.53 -20.56
CA THR A 102 -31.32 -17.59 -21.57
C THR A 102 -31.97 -18.86 -21.02
N GLY A 103 -32.19 -18.96 -19.70
CA GLY A 103 -32.65 -20.19 -19.03
C GLY A 103 -33.94 -20.05 -18.25
N TRP A 104 -34.69 -18.96 -18.43
CA TRP A 104 -35.98 -18.76 -17.78
C TRP A 104 -36.95 -17.98 -18.69
N PHE A 105 -37.31 -18.63 -19.81
CA PHE A 105 -38.70 -18.80 -20.25
C PHE A 105 -38.89 -20.30 -20.49
#